data_AF-A0A925LEZ1-F1
#
_entry.id   AF-A0A925LEZ1-F1
#
_cell.length_a   1.000
_cell.length_b   1.000
_cell.length_c   1.000
_cell.angle_alpha   90.00
_cell.angle_beta   90.00
_cell.angle_gamma   90.00
#
_symmetry.space_group_name_H-M   'P 1'
#
loop_
_entity.id
_entity.type
_entity.pdbx_description
1 polymer ?
#
loop_
_entity_poly.entity_id
_entity_poly.type
_entity_poly.pdbx_seq_one_letter_code
_entity_poly.pdbx_strand_id
1 'polypeptide(L)'
;MEQSNWTTLQIERMENLTVNCTKNEISRFKIYWAIRLIRKISEYEATCSTCAEFQSVVENMISELEILLKDLNHPIGVYNAHMKSLESHLKKVHHAVIDRHYMHVFTIIGVLLGMTITFIFTGTVPTVEKYGLWVCAIAGFVIGKLLDTYATSKGRTI
;
A
#
# COMPACT_ATOMS: atom_id res chain seq x y z
N MET A 1 -4.96 20.43 2.59
CA MET A 1 -3.49 20.57 2.59
C MET A 1 -3.12 20.76 1.13
N GLU A 2 -2.49 21.87 0.80
CA GLU A 2 -2.11 22.21 -0.57
C GLU A 2 -0.86 21.39 -0.93
N GLN A 3 -0.88 20.67 -2.07
CA GLN A 3 0.31 19.93 -2.52
C GLN A 3 1.39 20.92 -2.97
N SER A 4 2.64 20.71 -2.56
CA SER A 4 3.74 21.51 -3.05
C SER A 4 3.87 21.41 -4.57
N ASN A 5 4.15 22.54 -5.21
CA ASN A 5 4.39 22.64 -6.66
C ASN A 5 5.47 21.64 -7.12
N TRP A 6 6.50 21.43 -6.29
CA TRP A 6 7.54 20.44 -6.54
C TRP A 6 6.99 19.00 -6.63
N THR A 7 6.07 18.60 -5.74
CA THR A 7 5.50 17.24 -5.77
C THR A 7 4.68 17.02 -7.04
N THR A 8 3.86 18.01 -7.41
CA THR A 8 3.06 17.97 -8.64
C THR A 8 3.94 17.74 -9.86
N LEU A 9 5.08 18.45 -9.94
CA LEU A 9 6.05 18.28 -11.01
C LEU A 9 6.65 16.86 -11.05
N GLN A 10 7.02 16.29 -9.90
CA GLN A 10 7.57 14.93 -9.86
C GLN A 10 6.54 13.85 -10.23
N ILE A 11 5.28 14.03 -9.81
CA ILE A 11 4.18 13.14 -10.20
C ILE A 11 3.96 13.23 -11.70
N GLU A 12 3.89 14.43 -12.28
CA GLU A 12 3.74 14.64 -13.71
C GLU A 12 4.91 14.01 -14.49
N ARG A 13 6.14 14.16 -14.00
CA ARG A 13 7.31 13.50 -14.59
C ARG A 13 7.15 11.97 -14.60
N MET A 14 6.72 11.36 -13.49
CA MET A 14 6.46 9.91 -13.45
C MET A 14 5.31 9.48 -14.36
N GLU A 15 4.22 10.25 -14.41
CA GLU A 15 3.07 9.97 -15.29
C GLU A 15 3.50 10.06 -16.77
N ASN A 16 4.31 11.06 -17.14
CA ASN A 16 4.86 11.17 -18.49
C ASN A 16 5.75 9.98 -18.86
N LEU A 17 6.51 9.42 -17.92
CA LEU A 17 7.26 8.18 -18.17
C LEU A 17 6.34 7.00 -18.50
N THR A 18 5.12 6.95 -17.95
CA THR A 18 4.17 5.85 -18.22
C THR A 18 3.62 5.86 -19.64
N VAL A 19 3.60 7.01 -20.33
CA VAL A 19 3.02 7.15 -21.69
C VAL A 19 3.70 6.21 -22.69
N ASN A 20 5.02 6.03 -22.54
CA ASN A 20 5.83 5.18 -23.42
C ASN A 20 6.06 3.77 -22.85
N CYS A 21 5.50 3.44 -21.68
CA CYS A 21 5.68 2.15 -21.04
C CYS A 21 4.58 1.16 -21.42
N THR A 22 4.96 -0.10 -21.56
CA THR A 22 4.01 -1.22 -21.61
C THR A 22 3.38 -1.46 -20.24
N LYS A 23 2.20 -2.11 -20.21
CA LYS A 23 1.55 -2.53 -18.96
C LYS A 23 2.47 -3.41 -18.08
N ASN A 24 3.30 -4.23 -18.72
CA ASN A 24 4.25 -5.10 -18.01
C ASN A 24 5.34 -4.29 -17.32
N GLU A 25 5.88 -3.24 -17.96
CA GLU A 25 6.87 -2.36 -17.35
C GLU A 25 6.28 -1.55 -16.20
N ILE A 26 5.08 -0.97 -16.40
CA ILE A 26 4.37 -0.23 -15.35
C ILE A 26 4.16 -1.12 -14.11
N SER A 27 3.78 -2.38 -14.31
CA SER A 27 3.59 -3.36 -13.23
C SER A 27 4.92 -3.78 -12.60
N ARG A 28 5.93 -4.12 -13.42
CA ARG A 28 7.27 -4.56 -12.98
C ARG A 28 7.95 -3.51 -12.11
N PHE A 29 7.89 -2.25 -12.51
CA PHE A 29 8.47 -1.12 -11.78
C PHE A 29 7.49 -0.47 -10.78
N LYS A 30 6.26 -1.00 -10.66
CA LYS A 30 5.25 -0.51 -9.71
C LYS A 30 5.06 1.01 -9.75
N ILE A 31 5.04 1.61 -10.94
CA ILE A 31 5.10 3.07 -11.13
C ILE A 31 3.94 3.77 -10.39
N TYR A 32 2.72 3.23 -10.50
CA TYR A 32 1.56 3.79 -9.78
C TYR A 32 1.67 3.70 -8.26
N TRP A 33 2.37 2.70 -7.73
CA TRP A 33 2.64 2.60 -6.29
C TRP A 33 3.63 3.69 -5.85
N ALA A 34 4.69 3.92 -6.62
CA ALA A 34 5.64 5.00 -6.37
C ALA A 34 4.95 6.38 -6.39
N ILE A 35 4.06 6.65 -7.36
CA ILE A 35 3.27 7.90 -7.40
C ILE A 35 2.43 8.08 -6.14
N ARG A 36 1.76 7.02 -5.66
CA ARG A 36 0.98 7.06 -4.41
C ARG A 36 1.87 7.37 -3.20
N LEU A 37 3.05 6.76 -3.11
CA LEU A 37 4.01 7.04 -2.03
C LEU A 37 4.48 8.49 -2.04
N ILE A 38 4.84 9.04 -3.21
CA ILE A 38 5.27 10.43 -3.38
C ILE A 38 4.15 11.39 -2.96
N ARG A 39 2.93 11.15 -3.45
CA ARG A 39 1.75 11.93 -3.07
C ARG A 39 1.52 11.89 -1.56
N LYS A 40 1.75 10.73 -0.94
CA LYS A 40 1.55 10.60 0.50
C LYS A 40 2.60 11.32 1.32
N ILE A 41 3.85 11.32 0.87
CA ILE A 41 4.94 12.04 1.55
C ILE A 41 4.70 13.55 1.53
N SER A 42 4.21 14.10 0.41
CA SER A 42 3.93 15.54 0.33
C SER A 42 2.82 15.98 1.28
N GLU A 43 1.86 15.10 1.59
CA GLU A 43 0.85 15.37 2.63
C GLU A 43 1.47 15.55 4.03
N TYR A 44 2.68 15.05 4.28
CA TYR A 44 3.33 15.15 5.59
C TYR A 44 4.53 16.11 5.62
N GLU A 45 4.99 16.62 4.48
CA GLU A 45 6.21 17.44 4.35
C GLU A 45 6.22 18.67 5.29
N ALA A 46 5.06 19.30 5.48
CA ALA A 46 4.91 20.47 6.34
C ALA A 46 5.05 20.16 7.84
N THR A 47 4.93 18.88 8.22
CA THR A 47 4.88 18.45 9.63
C THR A 47 5.95 17.42 10.00
N CYS A 48 6.66 16.87 9.01
CA CYS A 48 7.68 15.85 9.20
C CYS A 48 8.94 16.23 8.40
N SER A 49 10.03 16.57 9.12
CA SER A 49 11.30 16.95 8.50
C SER A 49 11.88 15.85 7.62
N THR A 50 11.74 14.59 8.03
CA THR A 50 12.17 13.44 7.21
C THR A 50 11.37 13.35 5.90
N CYS A 51 10.07 13.67 5.91
CA CYS A 51 9.28 13.76 4.68
C CYS A 51 9.79 14.86 3.74
N ALA A 52 10.22 16.00 4.27
CA ALA A 52 10.85 17.05 3.46
C ALA A 52 12.20 16.59 2.88
N GLU A 53 13.01 15.84 3.63
CA GLU A 53 14.29 15.30 3.16
C GLU A 53 14.15 14.23 2.06
N PHE A 54 13.01 13.53 2.02
CA PHE A 54 12.70 12.53 0.99
C PHE A 54 12.59 13.12 -0.43
N GLN A 55 12.54 14.45 -0.60
CA GLN A 55 12.52 15.07 -1.93
C GLN A 55 13.71 14.62 -2.80
N SER A 56 14.92 14.63 -2.23
CA SER A 56 16.14 14.16 -2.91
C SER A 56 16.08 12.67 -3.26
N VAL A 57 15.45 11.86 -2.39
CA VAL A 57 15.29 10.42 -2.58
C VAL A 57 14.31 10.13 -3.73
N VAL A 58 13.25 10.92 -3.84
CA VAL A 58 12.28 10.82 -4.94
C VAL A 58 12.92 11.21 -6.27
N GLU A 59 13.71 12.27 -6.32
CA GLU A 59 14.43 12.67 -7.54
C GLU A 59 15.40 11.58 -8.02
N ASN A 60 16.15 10.99 -7.10
CA ASN A 60 17.03 9.86 -7.40
C ASN A 60 16.22 8.64 -7.86
N MET A 61 15.11 8.33 -7.19
CA MET A 61 14.22 7.23 -7.56
C MET A 61 13.65 7.40 -8.98
N ILE A 62 13.22 8.60 -9.37
CA ILE A 62 12.72 8.88 -10.73
C ILE A 62 13.85 8.78 -11.75
N SER A 63 15.03 9.29 -11.43
CA SER A 63 16.20 9.20 -12.32
C SER A 63 16.63 7.73 -12.54
N GLU A 64 16.60 6.90 -11.50
CA GLU A 64 16.82 5.45 -11.62
C GLU A 64 15.74 4.77 -12.47
N LEU A 65 14.48 5.19 -12.35
CA LEU A 65 13.41 4.69 -13.21
C LEU A 65 13.65 5.03 -14.68
N GLU A 66 14.08 6.25 -14.99
CA GLU A 66 14.43 6.66 -16.35
C GLU A 66 15.55 5.81 -16.96
N ILE A 67 16.54 5.43 -16.14
CA ILE A 67 17.62 4.53 -16.56
C ILE A 67 17.06 3.12 -16.80
N LEU A 68 16.25 2.59 -15.89
CA LEU A 68 15.63 1.26 -16.01
C LEU A 68 14.72 1.13 -17.24
N LEU A 69 14.03 2.20 -17.62
CA LEU A 69 13.17 2.21 -18.81
C LEU A 69 13.98 2.28 -20.11
N LYS A 70 15.21 2.79 -20.08
CA LYS A 70 16.14 2.79 -21.22
C LYS A 70 16.95 1.49 -21.32
N ASP A 71 17.30 0.91 -20.17
CA ASP A 71 18.03 -0.35 -20.06
C ASP A 71 17.34 -1.28 -19.05
N LEU A 72 16.55 -2.23 -19.58
CA LEU A 72 15.82 -3.21 -18.79
C LEU A 72 16.71 -4.21 -18.04
N ASN A 73 18.02 -4.24 -18.34
CA ASN A 73 19.01 -5.04 -17.63
C ASN A 73 19.66 -4.31 -16.46
N HIS A 74 19.45 -2.98 -16.33
CA HIS A 74 19.96 -2.21 -15.21
C HIS A 74 19.38 -2.75 -13.89
N PRO A 75 20.19 -2.84 -12.81
CA PRO A 75 19.75 -3.41 -11.55
C PRO A 75 18.61 -2.60 -10.90
N ILE A 76 17.43 -3.22 -10.83
CA ILE A 76 16.24 -2.67 -10.16
C ILE A 76 16.40 -2.48 -8.63
N GLY A 77 17.50 -2.98 -8.05
CA GLY A 77 17.73 -2.99 -6.61
C GLY A 77 17.74 -1.59 -5.98
N VAL A 78 18.35 -0.61 -6.65
CA VAL A 78 18.47 0.78 -6.15
C VAL A 78 17.09 1.46 -6.12
N TYR A 79 16.35 1.39 -7.23
CA TYR A 79 14.97 1.89 -7.32
C TYR A 79 14.07 1.27 -6.23
N ASN A 80 14.11 -0.06 -6.06
CA ASN A 80 13.33 -0.76 -5.04
C ASN A 80 13.75 -0.37 -3.61
N ALA A 81 15.03 -0.09 -3.37
CA ALA A 81 15.51 0.35 -2.07
C ALA A 81 14.96 1.74 -1.71
N HIS A 82 14.92 2.67 -2.67
CA HIS A 82 14.30 3.98 -2.47
C HIS A 82 12.80 3.84 -2.16
N MET A 83 12.05 3.10 -2.99
CA MET A 83 10.62 2.84 -2.73
C MET A 83 10.37 2.26 -1.34
N LYS A 84 11.16 1.26 -0.94
CA LYS A 84 11.03 0.61 0.38
C LYS A 84 11.36 1.56 1.54
N SER A 85 12.28 2.50 1.33
CA SER A 85 12.59 3.54 2.33
C SER A 85 11.40 4.46 2.56
N LEU A 86 10.80 4.96 1.47
CA LEU A 86 9.58 5.78 1.51
C LEU A 86 8.43 5.03 2.21
N GLU A 87 8.15 3.80 1.78
CA GLU A 87 7.09 2.97 2.35
C GLU A 87 7.34 2.67 3.84
N SER A 88 8.57 2.31 4.22
CA SER A 88 8.92 2.03 5.62
C SER A 88 8.73 3.26 6.50
N HIS A 89 9.10 4.45 6.01
CA HIS A 89 8.91 5.67 6.77
C HIS A 89 7.41 5.98 6.97
N LEU A 90 6.63 5.98 5.89
CA LEU A 90 5.18 6.20 5.95
C LEU A 90 4.50 5.20 6.90
N LYS A 91 4.89 3.93 6.86
CA LYS A 91 4.33 2.90 7.73
C LYS A 91 4.71 3.07 9.20
N LYS A 92 5.98 3.40 9.48
CA LYS A 92 6.51 3.46 10.86
C LYS A 92 6.16 4.77 11.57
N VAL A 93 6.27 5.89 10.86
CA VAL A 93 6.12 7.24 11.44
C VAL A 93 4.69 7.74 11.30
N HIS A 94 4.08 7.56 10.13
CA HIS A 94 2.72 8.08 9.85
C HIS A 94 1.62 7.03 10.02
N HIS A 95 1.99 5.80 10.38
CA HIS A 95 1.08 4.65 10.46
C HIS A 95 0.24 4.49 9.19
N ALA A 96 0.85 4.81 8.05
CA ALA A 96 0.20 4.71 6.77
C ALA A 96 0.02 3.23 6.40
N VAL A 97 -1.17 2.88 5.93
CA VAL A 97 -1.57 1.52 5.57
C VAL A 97 -2.01 1.49 4.12
N ILE A 98 -1.76 0.37 3.45
CA ILE A 98 -2.24 0.16 2.08
C ILE A 98 -3.78 0.13 2.12
N ASP A 99 -4.43 0.72 1.12
CA ASP A 99 -5.87 0.59 0.95
C ASP A 99 -6.33 -0.87 1.12
N ARG A 100 -7.40 -1.06 1.90
CA ARG A 100 -8.03 -2.37 2.17
C ARG A 100 -7.17 -3.36 2.97
N HIS A 101 -6.06 -2.92 3.57
CA HIS A 101 -5.16 -3.79 4.31
C HIS A 101 -5.86 -4.52 5.45
N TYR A 102 -6.65 -3.82 6.28
CA TYR A 102 -7.31 -4.44 7.43
C TYR A 102 -8.45 -5.37 6.99
N MET A 103 -9.20 -5.03 5.94
CA MET A 103 -10.20 -5.92 5.34
C MET A 103 -9.58 -7.25 4.95
N HIS A 104 -8.45 -7.26 4.22
CA HIS A 104 -7.79 -8.50 3.84
C HIS A 104 -7.29 -9.30 5.04
N VAL A 105 -6.59 -8.65 5.99
CA VAL A 105 -6.04 -9.32 7.18
C VAL A 105 -7.13 -9.94 8.04
N PHE A 106 -8.17 -9.17 8.39
CA PHE A 106 -9.23 -9.66 9.26
C PHE A 106 -10.16 -10.66 8.57
N THR A 107 -10.34 -10.58 7.25
CA THR A 107 -11.06 -11.64 6.51
C THR A 107 -10.30 -12.96 6.60
N ILE A 108 -8.98 -12.97 6.41
CA ILE A 108 -8.15 -14.18 6.54
C ILE A 108 -8.23 -14.73 7.97
N ILE A 109 -8.08 -13.87 8.98
CA ILE A 109 -8.22 -14.27 10.40
C ILE A 109 -9.60 -14.88 10.66
N GLY A 110 -10.67 -14.24 10.17
CA GLY A 110 -12.04 -14.73 10.31
C GLY A 110 -12.25 -16.11 9.66
N VAL A 111 -11.67 -16.33 8.47
CA VAL A 111 -11.69 -17.64 7.80
C VAL A 111 -10.93 -18.69 8.60
N LEU A 112 -9.71 -18.38 9.07
CA LEU A 112 -8.92 -19.30 9.89
C LEU A 112 -9.65 -19.68 11.18
N LEU A 113 -10.16 -18.70 11.92
CA LEU A 113 -10.94 -18.93 13.13
C LEU A 113 -12.21 -19.74 12.83
N GLY A 114 -12.91 -19.41 11.75
CA GLY A 114 -14.09 -20.13 11.30
C GLY A 114 -13.81 -21.61 11.01
N MET A 115 -12.71 -21.91 10.31
CA MET A 115 -12.29 -23.29 10.06
C MET A 115 -11.97 -24.03 11.36
N THR A 116 -11.21 -23.39 12.26
CA THR A 116 -10.87 -24.00 13.56
C THR A 116 -12.11 -24.27 14.40
N ILE A 117 -13.04 -23.32 14.49
CA ILE A 117 -14.28 -23.46 15.26
C ILE A 117 -15.17 -24.55 14.62
N THR A 118 -15.41 -24.51 13.32
CA THR A 118 -16.21 -25.53 12.62
C THR A 118 -15.64 -26.93 12.85
N PHE A 119 -14.31 -27.08 12.78
CA PHE A 119 -13.63 -28.37 13.00
C PHE A 119 -13.76 -28.88 14.43
N ILE A 120 -13.56 -28.02 15.44
CA ILE A 120 -13.67 -28.41 16.85
C ILE A 120 -15.10 -28.84 17.20
N PHE A 121 -16.10 -28.19 16.61
CA PHE A 121 -17.52 -28.44 16.93
C PHE A 121 -18.21 -29.42 15.95
N THR A 122 -17.48 -30.03 15.02
CA THR A 122 -18.03 -31.01 14.09
C THR A 122 -18.70 -32.16 14.86
N GLY A 123 -19.95 -32.49 14.51
CA GLY A 123 -20.72 -33.55 15.16
C GLY A 123 -21.23 -33.25 16.58
N THR A 124 -20.93 -32.07 17.14
CA THR A 124 -21.43 -31.66 18.48
C THR A 124 -22.51 -30.58 18.39
N VAL A 125 -22.31 -29.57 17.54
CA VAL A 125 -23.24 -28.44 17.38
C VAL A 125 -23.56 -28.24 15.89
N PRO A 126 -24.70 -28.77 15.39
CA PRO A 126 -25.05 -28.73 13.96
C PRO A 126 -25.08 -27.32 13.36
N THR A 127 -25.47 -26.32 14.16
CA THR A 127 -25.49 -24.92 13.72
C THR A 127 -24.09 -24.37 13.47
N VAL A 128 -23.12 -24.70 14.32
CA VAL A 128 -21.73 -24.25 14.17
C VAL A 128 -21.07 -24.96 13.00
N GLU A 129 -21.37 -26.24 12.80
CA GLU A 129 -20.87 -26.99 11.66
C GLU A 129 -21.34 -26.37 10.32
N LYS A 130 -22.62 -25.99 10.25
CA LYS A 130 -23.22 -25.42 9.03
C LYS A 130 -22.83 -23.96 8.77
N TYR A 131 -22.71 -23.15 9.82
CA TYR A 131 -22.59 -21.69 9.67
C TYR A 131 -21.32 -21.08 10.30
N GLY A 132 -20.56 -21.82 11.10
CA GLY A 132 -19.42 -21.30 11.88
C GLY A 132 -18.37 -20.61 11.01
N LEU A 133 -18.02 -21.23 9.88
CA LEU A 133 -17.09 -20.64 8.92
C LEU A 133 -17.60 -19.31 8.37
N TRP A 134 -18.84 -19.29 7.89
CA TRP A 134 -19.46 -18.11 7.29
C TRP A 134 -19.60 -16.96 8.28
N VAL A 135 -20.03 -17.26 9.51
CA VAL A 135 -20.18 -16.26 10.59
C VAL A 135 -18.82 -15.62 10.90
N CYS A 136 -17.77 -16.42 11.07
CA CYS A 136 -16.45 -15.89 11.39
C CYS A 136 -15.83 -15.12 10.21
N ALA A 137 -16.02 -15.59 8.98
CA ALA A 137 -15.55 -14.89 7.79
C ALA A 137 -16.24 -13.52 7.61
N ILE A 138 -17.57 -13.47 7.80
CA ILE A 138 -18.35 -12.22 7.72
C ILE A 138 -17.93 -11.27 8.84
N ALA A 139 -17.78 -11.76 10.08
CA ALA A 139 -17.32 -10.95 11.20
C ALA A 139 -15.94 -10.35 10.92
N GLY A 140 -15.00 -11.15 10.41
CA GLY A 140 -13.67 -10.71 10.00
C GLY A 140 -13.74 -9.62 8.91
N PHE A 141 -14.56 -9.84 7.88
CA PHE A 141 -14.77 -8.84 6.83
C PHE A 141 -15.31 -7.51 7.37
N VAL A 142 -16.33 -7.55 8.24
CA VAL A 142 -16.95 -6.35 8.84
C VAL A 142 -15.93 -5.59 9.69
N ILE A 143 -15.22 -6.28 10.58
CA ILE A 143 -14.18 -5.68 11.44
C ILE A 143 -13.10 -5.02 10.58
N GLY A 144 -12.60 -5.74 9.56
CA GLY A 144 -11.57 -5.22 8.67
C GLY A 144 -12.05 -3.99 7.88
N LYS A 145 -13.29 -4.01 7.37
CA LYS A 145 -13.89 -2.85 6.69
C LYS A 145 -14.02 -1.63 7.60
N LEU A 146 -14.41 -1.82 8.87
CA LEU A 146 -14.50 -0.73 9.83
C LEU A 146 -13.11 -0.11 10.10
N LEU A 147 -12.09 -0.94 10.26
CA LEU A 147 -10.71 -0.49 10.47
C LEU A 147 -10.13 0.25 9.25
N ASP A 148 -10.38 -0.24 8.04
CA ASP A 148 -9.99 0.47 6.83
C ASP A 148 -10.72 1.81 6.69
N THR A 149 -12.03 1.85 6.98
CA THR A 149 -12.81 3.09 6.94
C THR A 149 -12.26 4.10 7.95
N TYR A 150 -11.89 3.63 9.14
CA TYR A 150 -11.22 4.44 10.14
C TYR A 150 -9.88 4.98 9.64
N ALA A 151 -9.03 4.12 9.04
CA ALA A 151 -7.75 4.53 8.47
C ALA A 151 -7.92 5.57 7.35
N THR A 152 -8.86 5.38 6.43
CA THR A 152 -9.19 6.33 5.36
C THR A 152 -9.66 7.66 5.94
N SER A 153 -10.56 7.64 6.93
CA SER A 153 -11.06 8.88 7.58
C SER A 153 -9.97 9.68 8.30
N LYS A 154 -8.90 9.00 8.72
CA LYS A 154 -7.71 9.62 9.32
C LYS A 154 -6.64 10.00 8.31
N GLY A 155 -6.90 9.83 7.01
CA GLY A 155 -5.93 10.08 5.96
C GLY A 155 -4.68 9.21 6.11
N ARG A 156 -4.81 7.98 6.59
CA ARG A 156 -3.68 7.04 6.77
C ARG A 156 -3.55 6.05 5.63
N THR A 157 -4.39 6.13 4.60
CA THR A 157 -4.30 5.20 3.47
C THR A 157 -3.36 5.69 2.38
N ILE A 158 -2.70 4.74 1.70
CA ILE A 158 -1.85 4.89 0.51
C ILE A 158 -2.48 4.13 -0.66
#